data_AF-A0A2T4X4H8-F1
#
_entry.id   AF-A0A2T4X4H8-F1
#
_cell.length_a   1.000
_cell.length_b   1.000
_cell.length_c   1.000
_cell.angle_alpha   90.00
_cell.angle_beta   90.00
_cell.angle_gamma   90.00
#
_symmetry.space_group_name_H-M   'P 1'
#
loop_
_entity.id
_entity.type
_entity.pdbx_description
1 polymer ?
#
loop_
_entity_poly.entity_id
_entity_poly.type
_entity_poly.pdbx_seq_one_letter_code
_entity_poly.pdbx_strand_id
1 'polypeptide(L)' 'MNALFYDCVYLLKEVAKFFDITYEEANIWIFVIIHPLITIFFIVTTILLTLKIKKLRRRL' A
#
# COMPACT_ATOMS: atom_id res chain seq x y z
N MET A 1 6.43 17.65 19.51
CA MET A 1 5.28 17.37 18.62
C MET A 1 5.67 17.01 17.18
N ASN A 2 6.96 16.93 16.81
CA ASN A 2 7.39 16.63 15.43
C ASN A 2 8.27 15.37 15.30
N ALA A 3 8.53 14.64 16.40
CA ALA A 3 9.43 13.48 16.39
C ALA A 3 8.94 12.42 15.39
N LEU A 4 7.66 12.04 15.45
CA LEU A 4 7.07 11.08 14.53
C LEU A 4 7.18 11.48 13.06
N PHE A 5 7.03 12.78 12.75
CA PHE A 5 7.20 13.26 11.38
C PHE A 5 8.65 13.10 10.92
N TYR A 6 9.62 13.48 11.77
CA TYR A 6 11.04 13.31 11.46
C TYR A 6 11.44 11.84 11.34
N ASP A 7 10.90 10.96 12.18
CA ASP A 7 11.17 9.52 12.13
C ASP A 7 10.65 8.91 10.82
N CYS A 8 9.43 9.27 10.41
CA CYS A 8 8.88 8.84 9.12
C CYS A 8 9.72 9.35 7.93
N VAL A 9 10.14 10.62 7.96
CA VAL A 9 10.99 11.21 6.92
C VAL A 9 12.35 10.53 6.88
N TYR A 10 12.94 10.21 8.04
CA TYR A 10 14.21 9.49 8.13
C TYR A 10 14.11 8.10 7.51
N LEU A 11 13.09 7.33 7.88
CA LEU A 11 12.84 6.01 7.28
C LEU A 11 12.69 6.10 5.76
N LEU A 12 11.94 7.09 5.27
CA LEU A 12 11.75 7.26 3.84
C LEU A 12 13.03 7.65 3.09
N LYS A 13 13.88 8.46 3.71
CA LYS A 13 15.20 8.81 3.17
C LYS A 13 16.13 7.60 3.10
N GLU A 14 16.10 6.72 4.11
CA GLU A 14 16.87 5.47 4.08
C GLU A 14 16.38 4.54 2.97
N VAL A 15 15.06 4.43 2.77
CA VAL A 15 14.48 3.72 1.62
C VAL A 15 14.93 4.34 0.30
N ALA A 16 14.83 5.67 0.17
CA ALA A 16 15.25 6.37 -1.03
C ALA A 16 16.73 6.11 -1.35
N LYS A 17 17.61 6.17 -0.34
CA LYS A 17 19.03 5.87 -0.45
C LYS A 17 19.29 4.41 -0.85
N PHE A 18 18.52 3.46 -0.34
CA PHE A 18 18.64 2.05 -0.72
C PHE A 18 18.31 1.82 -2.21
N PHE A 19 17.31 2.53 -2.72
CA PHE A 19 16.90 2.46 -4.12
C PHE A 19 17.66 3.43 -5.05
N ASP A 20 18.62 4.20 -4.51
CA ASP A 20 19.35 5.26 -5.21
C ASP A 20 18.42 6.28 -5.92
N ILE A 21 17.29 6.60 -5.29
CA ILE A 21 16.30 7.58 -5.76
C ILE A 21 16.21 8.76 -4.80
N THR A 22 15.60 9.86 -5.25
CA THR A 22 15.34 11.02 -4.38
C THR A 22 14.21 10.73 -3.39
N TYR A 23 14.18 11.51 -2.30
CA TYR A 23 13.11 11.43 -1.30
C TYR A 23 11.74 11.74 -1.92
N GLU A 24 11.69 12.71 -2.83
CA GLU A 24 10.50 13.11 -3.58
C GLU A 24 9.98 11.96 -4.46
N GLU A 25 10.88 11.28 -5.17
CA GLU A 25 10.51 10.09 -5.98
C GLU A 25 10.02 8.95 -5.11
N ALA A 26 10.69 8.67 -3.98
CA ALA A 26 10.26 7.64 -3.03
C ALA A 26 8.85 7.92 -2.47
N ASN A 27 8.54 9.19 -2.18
CA ASN A 27 7.19 9.59 -1.78
C ASN A 27 6.15 9.28 -2.86
N ILE A 28 6.42 9.64 -4.12
CA ILE A 28 5.48 9.39 -5.23
C ILE A 28 5.27 7.89 -5.40
N TRP A 29 6.34 7.10 -5.41
CA TRP A 29 6.25 5.64 -5.52
C TRP A 29 5.40 5.03 -4.41
N ILE A 30 5.60 5.43 -3.16
CA ILE A 30 4.89 4.83 -2.02
C ILE A 30 3.43 5.27 -1.97
N PHE A 31 3.16 6.57 -2.08
CA PHE A 31 1.81 7.10 -1.85
C PHE A 31 0.92 7.11 -3.09
N VAL A 32 1.49 7.28 -4.28
CA VAL A 32 0.72 7.42 -5.53
C VAL A 32 0.65 6.10 -6.29
N ILE A 33 1.65 5.23 -6.16
CA ILE A 33 1.71 3.99 -6.94
C ILE A 33 1.41 2.78 -6.04
N ILE A 34 2.26 2.51 -5.04
CA ILE A 34 2.15 1.31 -4.21
C ILE A 34 0.85 1.32 -3.41
N HIS A 35 0.51 2.42 -2.75
CA HIS A 35 -0.68 2.48 -1.90
C HIS A 35 -2.00 2.25 -2.68
N PRO A 36 -2.25 2.91 -3.83
CA PRO A 36 -3.43 2.61 -4.64
C PRO A 36 -3.44 1.19 -5.19
N LEU A 37 -2.29 0.64 -5.60
CA LEU A 37 -2.20 -0.75 -6.08
C LEU A 37 -2.60 -1.76 -5.00
N ILE A 38 -2.07 -1.58 -3.78
CA ILE A 38 -2.42 -2.42 -2.63
C ILE A 38 -3.91 -2.30 -2.31
N THR A 39 -4.45 -1.08 -2.35
CA THR A 39 -5.87 -0.82 -2.08
C THR A 39 -6.76 -1.52 -3.11
N ILE A 40 -6.45 -1.40 -4.40
CA ILE A 40 -7.18 -2.07 -5.48
C ILE A 40 -7.08 -3.60 -5.31
N PHE A 41 -5.90 -4.13 -5.00
CA PHE A 41 -5.71 -5.55 -4.75
C PHE A 41 -6.61 -6.07 -3.63
N PHE A 42 -6.69 -5.36 -2.50
CA PHE A 42 -7.56 -5.72 -1.40
C PHE A 42 -9.04 -5.62 -1.76
N ILE A 43 -9.44 -4.58 -2.50
CA ILE A 43 -10.83 -4.43 -2.97
C ILE A 43 -11.23 -5.60 -3.88
N VAL A 44 -10.41 -5.89 -4.90
CA VAL A 44 -10.66 -6.99 -5.85
C VAL A 44 -10.74 -8.32 -5.11
N THR A 45 -9.77 -8.59 -4.24
CA THR A 45 -9.74 -9.84 -3.46
C THR A 45 -10.97 -9.97 -2.57
N THR A 46 -11.38 -8.89 -1.89
CA THR A 46 -12.58 -8.89 -1.05
C THR A 46 -13.84 -9.17 -1.85
N ILE A 47 -13.99 -8.56 -3.03
CA ILE A 47 -15.13 -8.79 -3.92
C ILE A 47 -15.16 -10.24 -4.40
N LEU A 48 -14.04 -10.76 -4.92
CA LEU A 48 -13.94 -12.14 -5.42
C LEU A 48 -14.24 -13.16 -4.32
N LEU A 49 -13.69 -12.96 -3.12
CA LEU A 49 -13.94 -13.83 -1.96
C LEU A 49 -15.41 -13.77 -1.54
N THR A 50 -16.01 -12.58 -1.49
CA THR A 50 -17.42 -12.42 -1.14
C THR A 50 -18.34 -13.12 -2.15
N LEU A 51 -18.04 -13.01 -3.45
CA LEU A 51 -18.78 -13.71 -4.50
C LEU A 51 -18.63 -15.23 -4.39
N LYS A 52 -17.41 -15.73 -4.11
CA LYS A 52 -17.14 -17.16 -3.91
C LYS A 52 -17.90 -17.71 -2.70
N ILE A 53 -17.91 -17.00 -1.57
CA ILE A 53 -18.64 -17.37 -0.36
C ILE A 53 -20.15 -17.40 -0.65
N LYS A 54 -20.71 -16.40 -1.33
CA LYS A 54 -22.13 -16.39 -1.72
C LYS A 54 -22.50 -17.57 -2.62
N LYS A 55 -21.64 -17.93 -3.57
CA LYS A 55 -21.85 -19.09 -4.47
C LYS A 55 -21.82 -20.42 -3.71
N LEU A 56 -20.89 -20.58 -2.76
CA LEU A 56 -20.81 -21.78 -1.92
C LEU A 56 -22.01 -21.90 -0.99
N ARG A 57 -22.45 -20.80 -0.37
CA ARG A 57 -23.62 -20.76 0.50
C ARG A 57 -24.92 -21.10 -0.22
N ARG A 58 -25.06 -20.78 -1.51
CA ARG A 58 -26.23 -21.14 -2.33
C ARG A 58 -26.26 -22.62 -2.74
N ARG A 59 -25.18 -23.38 -2.51
CA ARG A 59 -25.08 -24.81 -2.86
C ARG A 59 -25.26 -25.74 -1.66
N LEU A 60 -25.24 -25.18 -0.44
CA LEU A 60 -25.62 -25.82 0.82
C LEU A 60 -27.10 -25.56 1.07
#